data_AF-A0A933E094-F1
#
_entry.id   AF-A0A933E094-F1
#
_cell.length_a   1.000
_cell.length_b   1.000
_cell.length_c   1.000
_cell.angle_alpha   90.00
_cell.angle_beta   90.00
_cell.angle_gamma   90.00
#
_symmetry.space_group_name_H-M   'P 1'
#
loop_
_entity.id
_entity.type
_entity.pdbx_description
1 polymer ?
#
loop_
_entity_poly.entity_id
_entity_poly.type
_entity_poly.pdbx_seq_one_letter_code
_entity_poly.pdbx_strand_id
1 'polypeptide(L)'
;MNVGDLCLSPTATVHEAMTLLNRSAKGIVFMVDDRRKLRGAMTDGDIRRFLLRGGGLDDAVEAAMKGRPLVAPLGTPARTITALMTANQVRQIPVVDDEGRLVDVFFAETGHMSQTMVAVIMAGGEGLRLRPLTEAMPKPMLRVGGRPLLETIVMSLKAAGYERIFINVRYLAEVIESHFGDGGRLGVEIHYLREPKPLGTAGGLSLIPTSLWPESPFLVVNGDLLTKLNFGVFRDFHIAEGYAMTICGRPYEVKVPFGYPVVNGDIVTEWREKPSFTYLVNSGIYCLDPELVEKIPKDESYNMPDLVAQAGKDGLRVGVFPLREPFHEIGRIDSYNAAEKFYKEHFAVDLGSAGASS
;
A
#
# COMPACT_ATOMS: atom_id res chain seq x y z
N MET A 1 -24.08 11.71 6.25
CA MET A 1 -22.69 12.17 6.56
C MET A 1 -22.68 13.67 6.40
N ASN A 2 -22.04 14.41 7.31
CA ASN A 2 -21.91 15.86 7.14
C ASN A 2 -20.72 16.13 6.22
N VAL A 3 -20.92 16.89 5.15
CA VAL A 3 -19.85 17.28 4.21
C VAL A 3 -18.72 18.02 4.94
N GLY A 4 -19.03 18.70 6.04
CA GLY A 4 -18.04 19.31 6.93
C GLY A 4 -16.99 18.33 7.45
N ASP A 5 -17.32 17.06 7.61
CA ASP A 5 -16.40 16.02 8.11
C ASP A 5 -15.33 15.62 7.09
N LEU A 6 -15.41 16.14 5.85
CA LEU A 6 -14.43 15.95 4.79
C LEU A 6 -13.67 17.24 4.44
N CYS A 7 -13.86 18.31 5.21
CA CYS A 7 -13.36 19.63 4.87
C CYS A 7 -12.18 20.08 5.75
N LEU A 8 -11.22 20.79 5.15
CA LEU A 8 -10.15 21.51 5.84
C LEU A 8 -9.97 22.93 5.27
N SER A 9 -9.31 23.79 6.03
CA SER A 9 -8.78 25.07 5.50
C SER A 9 -7.62 24.79 4.53
N PRO A 10 -7.43 25.59 3.46
CA PRO A 10 -6.23 25.53 2.61
C PRO A 10 -4.91 25.70 3.38
N THR A 11 -4.94 26.38 4.53
CA THR A 11 -3.78 26.61 5.40
C THR A 11 -3.53 25.45 6.38
N ALA A 12 -4.38 24.43 6.40
CA ALA A 12 -4.14 23.22 7.19
C ALA A 12 -2.86 22.53 6.70
N THR A 13 -2.25 21.76 7.59
CA THR A 13 -1.04 20.98 7.32
C THR A 13 -1.37 19.71 6.54
N VAL A 14 -0.40 19.20 5.78
CA VAL A 14 -0.52 17.89 5.12
C VAL A 14 -0.79 16.77 6.14
N HIS A 15 -0.22 16.86 7.35
CA HIS A 15 -0.51 15.94 8.44
C HIS A 15 -2.00 15.89 8.84
N GLU A 16 -2.64 17.05 8.95
CA GLU A 16 -4.08 17.14 9.25
C GLU A 16 -4.93 16.54 8.13
N ALA A 17 -4.55 16.78 6.86
CA ALA A 17 -5.21 16.16 5.70
C ALA A 17 -5.10 14.63 5.72
N MET A 18 -3.90 14.08 6.00
CA MET A 18 -3.70 12.64 6.16
C MET A 18 -4.57 12.06 7.28
N THR A 19 -4.61 12.74 8.42
CA THR A 19 -5.41 12.31 9.58
C THR A 19 -6.90 12.26 9.23
N LEU A 20 -7.40 13.26 8.50
CA LEU A 20 -8.79 13.33 8.08
C LEU A 20 -9.13 12.27 7.01
N LEU A 21 -8.23 12.03 6.06
CA LEU A 21 -8.38 10.96 5.05
C LEU A 21 -8.54 9.59 5.72
N ASN A 22 -7.65 9.27 6.66
CA ASN A 22 -7.68 8.01 7.39
C ASN A 22 -8.95 7.85 8.22
N ARG A 23 -9.39 8.91 8.91
CA ARG A 23 -10.59 8.87 9.75
C ARG A 23 -11.89 8.80 8.96
N SER A 24 -11.97 9.50 7.83
CA SER A 24 -13.20 9.54 7.02
C SER A 24 -13.42 8.25 6.22
N ALA A 25 -12.34 7.55 5.87
CA ALA A 25 -12.36 6.38 4.99
C ALA A 25 -13.05 6.63 3.64
N LYS A 26 -13.07 7.90 3.18
CA LYS A 26 -13.65 8.32 1.90
C LYS A 26 -12.63 8.54 0.79
N GLY A 27 -11.34 8.46 1.11
CA GLY A 27 -10.25 8.58 0.12
C GLY A 27 -10.09 9.98 -0.48
N ILE A 28 -10.77 11.00 0.07
CA ILE A 28 -10.61 12.40 -0.31
C ILE A 28 -10.92 13.34 0.84
N VAL A 29 -10.27 14.50 0.79
CA VAL A 29 -10.58 15.67 1.61
C VAL A 29 -10.70 16.90 0.70
N PHE A 30 -11.54 17.84 1.08
CA PHE A 30 -11.86 19.05 0.34
C PHE A 30 -11.38 20.28 1.08
N MET A 31 -10.75 21.19 0.36
CA MET A 31 -10.22 22.43 0.92
C MET A 31 -11.24 23.52 0.67
N VAL A 32 -11.74 24.15 1.73
CA VAL A 32 -12.78 25.18 1.66
C VAL A 32 -12.34 26.44 2.39
N ASP A 33 -12.71 27.60 1.86
CA ASP A 33 -12.48 28.88 2.56
C ASP A 33 -13.52 29.12 3.68
N ASP A 34 -13.39 30.25 4.40
CA ASP A 34 -14.30 30.65 5.47
C ASP A 34 -15.76 30.80 5.02
N ARG A 35 -16.00 30.96 3.72
CA ARG A 35 -17.34 31.05 3.10
C ARG A 35 -17.80 29.72 2.51
N ARG A 36 -17.11 28.61 2.83
CA ARG A 36 -17.36 27.25 2.32
C ARG A 36 -17.11 27.09 0.82
N LYS A 37 -16.45 28.04 0.15
CA LYS A 37 -16.11 27.89 -1.28
C LYS A 37 -15.05 26.84 -1.47
N LEU A 38 -15.26 25.94 -2.42
CA LEU A 38 -14.32 24.89 -2.74
C LEU A 38 -13.05 25.48 -3.40
N ARG A 39 -11.91 25.29 -2.75
CA ARG A 39 -10.58 25.75 -3.20
C ARG A 39 -9.74 24.64 -3.80
N GLY A 40 -10.00 23.40 -3.41
CA GLY A 40 -9.24 22.26 -3.90
C GLY A 40 -9.74 20.94 -3.33
N ALA A 41 -9.15 19.86 -3.80
CA ALA A 41 -9.31 18.55 -3.21
C ALA A 41 -7.97 17.82 -3.17
N MET A 42 -7.85 16.87 -2.25
CA MET A 42 -6.64 16.11 -2.04
C MET A 42 -6.98 14.66 -1.70
N THR A 43 -6.28 13.73 -2.35
CA THR A 43 -6.33 12.29 -2.06
C THR A 43 -5.00 11.82 -1.48
N ASP A 44 -4.94 10.57 -1.01
CA ASP A 44 -3.66 9.95 -0.61
C ASP A 44 -2.60 10.02 -1.72
N GLY A 45 -3.01 9.84 -2.98
CA GLY A 45 -2.09 9.94 -4.12
C GLY A 45 -1.46 11.34 -4.27
N ASP A 46 -2.22 12.41 -4.03
CA ASP A 46 -1.71 13.77 -4.03
C ASP A 46 -0.67 13.99 -2.93
N ILE A 47 -0.96 13.50 -1.72
CA ILE A 47 -0.03 13.58 -0.58
C ILE A 47 1.25 12.80 -0.87
N ARG A 48 1.14 11.56 -1.36
CA ARG A 48 2.29 10.72 -1.70
C ARG A 48 3.16 11.38 -2.77
N ARG A 49 2.56 11.96 -3.81
CA ARG A 49 3.28 12.74 -4.84
C ARG A 49 3.97 13.98 -4.28
N PHE A 50 3.32 14.69 -3.36
CA PHE A 50 3.91 15.87 -2.72
C PHE A 50 5.15 15.51 -1.91
N LEU A 51 5.07 14.46 -1.09
CA LEU A 51 6.18 13.97 -0.28
C LEU A 51 7.37 13.51 -1.14
N LEU A 52 7.12 12.85 -2.27
CA LEU A 52 8.18 12.43 -3.20
C LEU A 52 8.93 13.60 -3.85
N ARG A 53 8.30 14.78 -3.94
CA ARG A 53 8.93 16.01 -4.46
C ARG A 53 9.65 16.82 -3.38
N GLY A 54 9.81 16.27 -2.17
CA GLY A 54 10.50 16.93 -1.06
C GLY A 54 9.59 17.72 -0.12
N GLY A 55 8.27 17.64 -0.29
CA GLY A 55 7.32 18.25 0.63
C GLY A 55 7.32 17.62 2.02
N GLY A 56 7.06 18.43 3.04
CA GLY A 56 6.96 18.06 4.45
C GLY A 56 5.52 17.83 4.92
N LEU A 57 5.38 17.24 6.11
CA LEU A 57 4.05 17.03 6.72
C LEU A 57 3.47 18.30 7.34
N ASP A 58 4.35 19.23 7.73
CA ASP A 58 3.99 20.53 8.32
C ASP A 58 3.73 21.60 7.25
N ASP A 59 3.98 21.29 5.98
CA ASP A 59 3.67 22.19 4.87
C ASP A 59 2.16 22.34 4.71
N ALA A 60 1.75 23.50 4.18
CA ALA A 60 0.35 23.77 3.90
C ALA A 60 -0.19 22.86 2.77
N VAL A 61 -1.42 22.39 2.95
CA VAL A 61 -2.16 21.56 1.99
C VAL A 61 -2.27 22.23 0.62
N GLU A 62 -2.35 23.56 0.57
CA GLU A 62 -2.37 24.33 -0.68
C GLU A 62 -1.18 24.02 -1.61
N ALA A 63 0.00 23.71 -1.06
CA ALA A 63 1.18 23.34 -1.86
C ALA A 63 1.10 21.92 -2.45
N ALA A 64 0.20 21.08 -1.93
CA ALA A 64 0.11 19.66 -2.23
C ALA A 64 -1.20 19.27 -2.95
N MET A 65 -2.27 20.08 -2.85
CA MET A 65 -3.60 19.77 -3.39
C MET A 65 -3.76 20.03 -4.88
N LYS A 66 -4.81 19.45 -5.48
CA LYS A 66 -5.31 19.88 -6.79
C LYS A 66 -6.25 21.07 -6.61
N GLY A 67 -5.82 22.25 -7.06
CA GLY A 67 -6.58 23.51 -6.89
C GLY A 67 -7.84 23.66 -7.76
N ARG A 68 -8.15 22.71 -8.66
CA ARG A 68 -9.36 22.71 -9.49
C ARG A 68 -9.91 21.29 -9.62
N PRO A 69 -10.60 20.77 -8.58
CA PRO A 69 -11.23 19.46 -8.67
C PRO A 69 -12.37 19.49 -9.71
N LEU A 70 -12.67 18.34 -10.29
CA LEU A 70 -13.89 18.15 -11.08
C LEU A 70 -15.10 18.31 -10.14
N VAL A 71 -16.06 19.17 -10.50
CA VAL A 71 -17.25 19.47 -9.69
C VAL A 71 -18.54 19.19 -10.48
N ALA A 72 -19.64 18.96 -9.77
CA ALA A 72 -20.99 18.95 -10.34
C ALA A 72 -21.82 20.10 -9.75
N PRO A 73 -22.51 20.92 -10.56
CA PRO A 73 -23.48 21.89 -10.04
C PRO A 73 -24.63 21.22 -9.28
N LEU A 74 -25.18 21.90 -8.28
CA LEU A 74 -26.36 21.45 -7.55
C LEU A 74 -27.53 21.22 -8.52
N GLY A 75 -28.19 20.07 -8.38
CA GLY A 75 -29.26 19.65 -9.30
C GLY A 75 -28.79 18.88 -10.54
N THR A 76 -27.48 18.66 -10.71
CA THR A 76 -26.97 17.76 -11.75
C THR A 76 -27.54 16.35 -11.57
N PRO A 77 -28.17 15.75 -12.60
CA PRO A 77 -28.71 14.39 -12.49
C PRO A 77 -27.63 13.34 -12.18
N ALA A 78 -27.92 12.39 -11.29
CA ALA A 78 -26.98 11.34 -10.88
C ALA A 78 -26.32 10.62 -12.06
N ARG A 79 -27.08 10.26 -13.10
CA ARG A 79 -26.56 9.62 -14.34
C ARG A 79 -25.45 10.44 -15.02
N THR A 80 -25.58 11.76 -14.99
CA THR A 80 -24.59 12.68 -15.58
C THR A 80 -23.34 12.72 -14.73
N ILE A 81 -23.50 12.74 -13.40
CA ILE A 81 -22.37 12.66 -12.46
C ILE A 81 -21.65 11.33 -12.65
N THR A 82 -22.35 10.20 -12.68
CA THR A 82 -21.76 8.87 -12.94
C THR A 82 -20.98 8.84 -14.25
N ALA A 83 -21.52 9.39 -15.34
CA ALA A 83 -20.81 9.47 -16.62
C ALA A 83 -19.53 10.32 -16.54
N LEU A 84 -19.59 11.47 -15.86
CA LEU A 84 -18.41 12.31 -15.60
C LEU A 84 -17.35 11.55 -14.78
N MET A 85 -17.77 10.80 -13.77
CA MET A 85 -16.91 9.99 -12.93
C MET A 85 -16.17 8.93 -13.73
N THR A 86 -16.88 8.17 -14.56
CA THR A 86 -16.30 7.15 -15.44
C THR A 86 -15.33 7.77 -16.43
N ALA A 87 -15.73 8.86 -17.11
CA ALA A 87 -14.90 9.52 -18.12
C ALA A 87 -13.60 10.11 -17.55
N ASN A 88 -13.61 10.53 -16.30
CA ASN A 88 -12.45 11.13 -15.63
C ASN A 88 -11.75 10.17 -14.66
N GLN A 89 -12.18 8.91 -14.58
CA GLN A 89 -11.67 7.89 -13.67
C GLN A 89 -11.61 8.37 -12.20
N VAL A 90 -12.62 9.12 -11.76
CA VAL A 90 -12.73 9.58 -10.37
C VAL A 90 -13.82 8.83 -9.62
N ARG A 91 -13.55 8.53 -8.35
CA ARG A 91 -14.49 7.81 -7.47
C ARG A 91 -15.42 8.72 -6.67
N GLN A 92 -15.20 10.02 -6.76
CA GLN A 92 -16.04 11.03 -6.13
C GLN A 92 -16.03 12.34 -6.92
N ILE A 93 -17.16 13.06 -6.86
CA ILE A 93 -17.31 14.41 -7.40
C ILE A 93 -17.98 15.29 -6.33
N PRO A 94 -17.34 16.37 -5.87
CA PRO A 94 -17.99 17.39 -5.05
C PRO A 94 -19.12 18.08 -5.81
N VAL A 95 -20.23 18.30 -5.12
CA VAL A 95 -21.39 19.07 -5.59
C VAL A 95 -21.32 20.48 -5.03
N VAL A 96 -21.45 21.48 -5.90
CA VAL A 96 -21.34 22.90 -5.52
C VAL A 96 -22.59 23.69 -5.91
N ASP A 97 -22.91 24.73 -5.14
CA ASP A 97 -23.95 25.71 -5.52
C ASP A 97 -23.45 26.74 -6.55
N ASP A 98 -24.33 27.67 -6.92
CA ASP A 98 -24.06 28.71 -7.92
C ASP A 98 -22.92 29.67 -7.49
N GLU A 99 -22.66 29.79 -6.18
CA GLU A 99 -21.55 30.57 -5.63
C GLU A 99 -20.23 29.77 -5.49
N GLY A 100 -20.24 28.49 -5.84
CA GLY A 100 -19.11 27.57 -5.76
C GLY A 100 -18.86 27.01 -4.35
N ARG A 101 -19.86 27.06 -3.47
CA ARG A 101 -19.77 26.51 -2.11
C ARG A 101 -20.04 25.01 -2.13
N LEU A 102 -19.25 24.25 -1.38
CA LEU A 102 -19.39 22.80 -1.30
C LEU A 102 -20.65 22.43 -0.49
N VAL A 103 -21.63 21.83 -1.16
CA VAL A 103 -22.93 21.46 -0.59
C VAL A 103 -23.10 19.95 -0.39
N ASP A 104 -22.52 19.12 -1.25
CA ASP A 104 -22.57 17.66 -1.14
C ASP A 104 -21.36 16.99 -1.82
N VAL A 105 -21.23 15.67 -1.69
CA VAL A 105 -20.22 14.87 -2.41
C VAL A 105 -20.89 13.61 -2.95
N PHE A 106 -20.88 13.46 -4.27
CA PHE A 106 -21.35 12.26 -4.92
C PHE A 106 -20.23 11.22 -4.97
N PHE A 107 -20.47 10.04 -4.42
CA PHE A 107 -19.53 8.91 -4.46
C PHE A 107 -19.99 7.90 -5.50
N ALA A 108 -19.04 7.26 -6.17
CA ALA A 108 -19.35 6.15 -7.05
C ALA A 108 -19.98 5.06 -6.18
N GLU A 109 -21.08 4.48 -6.65
CA GLU A 109 -21.52 3.22 -6.09
C GLU A 109 -20.35 2.24 -6.17
N THR A 110 -20.14 1.48 -5.09
CA THR A 110 -19.19 0.36 -5.07
C THR A 110 -19.70 -0.70 -6.05
N GLY A 111 -19.52 -0.46 -7.34
CA GLY A 111 -19.64 -1.50 -8.34
C GLY A 111 -18.66 -2.59 -7.95
N HIS A 112 -19.14 -3.83 -7.95
CA HIS A 112 -18.25 -4.97 -7.92
C HIS A 112 -17.20 -4.73 -9.01
N MET A 113 -15.92 -4.76 -8.63
CA MET A 113 -14.87 -4.81 -9.63
C MET A 113 -15.22 -6.00 -10.51
N SER A 114 -15.44 -5.79 -11.80
CA SER A 114 -15.81 -6.85 -12.73
C SER A 114 -14.73 -7.95 -12.83
N GLN A 115 -13.56 -7.72 -12.24
CA GLN A 115 -12.41 -8.61 -12.27
C GLN A 115 -11.98 -8.97 -10.84
N THR A 116 -11.70 -10.26 -10.65
CA THR A 116 -11.18 -10.83 -9.42
C THR A 116 -9.82 -10.20 -9.10
N MET A 117 -9.70 -9.54 -7.94
CA MET A 117 -8.44 -8.97 -7.49
C MET A 117 -7.52 -10.05 -6.94
N VAL A 118 -6.30 -10.11 -7.47
CA VAL A 118 -5.31 -11.12 -7.15
C VAL A 118 -4.20 -10.55 -6.25
N ALA A 119 -3.75 -11.33 -5.29
CA ALA A 119 -2.52 -11.08 -4.54
C ALA A 119 -1.65 -12.33 -4.46
N VAL A 120 -0.34 -12.15 -4.36
CA VAL A 120 0.64 -13.21 -4.13
C VAL A 120 1.37 -12.93 -2.82
N ILE A 121 1.41 -13.92 -1.93
CA ILE A 121 2.17 -13.85 -0.69
C ILE A 121 3.42 -14.73 -0.82
N MET A 122 4.59 -14.12 -0.65
CA MET A 122 5.89 -14.81 -0.73
C MET A 122 6.23 -15.45 0.61
N ALA A 123 6.06 -16.77 0.72
CA ALA A 123 6.18 -17.53 1.97
C ALA A 123 7.16 -18.74 1.88
N GLY A 124 8.00 -18.82 0.84
CA GLY A 124 8.93 -19.94 0.61
C GLY A 124 10.26 -19.92 1.39
N GLY A 125 10.51 -18.89 2.20
CA GLY A 125 11.78 -18.70 2.91
C GLY A 125 11.94 -19.59 4.15
N GLU A 126 13.17 -20.05 4.42
CA GLU A 126 13.50 -20.89 5.60
C GLU A 126 13.56 -20.13 6.93
N GLY A 127 13.68 -18.80 6.88
CA GLY A 127 13.73 -17.99 8.11
C GLY A 127 14.93 -18.28 9.01
N LEU A 128 16.09 -18.69 8.47
CA LEU A 128 17.27 -19.15 9.23
C LEU A 128 17.70 -18.21 10.39
N ARG A 129 17.50 -16.90 10.23
CA ARG A 129 17.83 -15.88 11.25
C ARG A 129 16.89 -15.87 12.47
N LEU A 130 15.83 -16.67 12.45
CA LEU A 130 14.85 -16.83 13.53
C LEU A 130 14.95 -18.19 14.23
N ARG A 131 15.92 -19.05 13.87
CA ARG A 131 16.14 -20.31 14.59
C ARG A 131 16.43 -20.03 16.08
N PRO A 132 15.90 -20.86 17.00
CA PRO A 132 15.25 -22.15 16.75
C PRO A 132 13.74 -22.08 16.40
N LEU A 133 13.10 -20.90 16.43
CA LEU A 133 11.65 -20.77 16.21
C LEU A 133 11.18 -21.34 14.88
N THR A 134 12.04 -21.26 13.85
CA THR A 134 11.70 -21.69 12.49
C THR A 134 12.21 -23.09 12.13
N GLU A 135 12.68 -23.91 13.08
CA GLU A 135 13.14 -25.28 12.76
C GLU A 135 11.99 -26.24 12.48
N ALA A 136 10.87 -26.09 13.19
CA ALA A 136 9.67 -26.93 13.07
C ALA A 136 8.44 -26.15 12.58
N MET A 137 8.60 -24.87 12.26
CA MET A 137 7.50 -23.99 11.84
C MET A 137 7.99 -23.01 10.78
N PRO A 138 7.33 -22.88 9.62
CA PRO A 138 7.72 -21.87 8.66
C PRO A 138 7.46 -20.48 9.25
N LYS A 139 8.35 -19.54 8.94
CA LYS A 139 8.32 -18.18 9.48
C LYS A 139 6.94 -17.48 9.38
N PRO A 140 6.19 -17.55 8.26
CA PRO A 140 4.86 -16.95 8.17
C PRO A 140 3.81 -17.55 9.12
N MET A 141 4.09 -18.72 9.71
CA MET A 141 3.23 -19.39 10.68
C MET A 141 3.53 -19.04 12.14
N LEU A 142 4.60 -18.30 12.41
CA LEU A 142 4.86 -17.77 13.74
C LEU A 142 3.67 -16.90 14.18
N ARG A 143 3.33 -16.96 15.47
CA ARG A 143 2.09 -16.36 15.98
C ARG A 143 2.38 -14.98 16.58
N VAL A 144 1.60 -13.99 16.16
CA VAL A 144 1.57 -12.66 16.75
C VAL A 144 0.12 -12.22 16.88
N GLY A 145 -0.28 -11.69 18.03
CA GLY A 145 -1.67 -11.30 18.28
C GLY A 145 -2.62 -12.50 18.33
N GLY A 146 -2.12 -13.66 18.73
CA GLY A 146 -2.90 -14.90 18.86
C GLY A 146 -3.19 -15.64 17.55
N ARG A 147 -2.62 -15.23 16.42
CA ARG A 147 -2.79 -15.89 15.10
C ARG A 147 -1.49 -15.90 14.28
N PRO A 148 -1.37 -16.74 13.23
CA PRO A 148 -0.22 -16.69 12.31
C PRO A 148 -0.05 -15.32 11.64
N LEU A 149 1.20 -14.92 11.36
CA LEU A 149 1.51 -13.71 10.58
C LEU A 149 0.80 -13.73 9.22
N LEU A 150 0.90 -14.87 8.53
CA LEU A 150 0.28 -15.09 7.23
C LEU A 150 -1.24 -14.89 7.27
N GLU A 151 -1.89 -15.29 8.35
CA GLU A 151 -3.33 -15.11 8.53
C GLU A 151 -3.70 -13.61 8.65
N THR A 152 -2.87 -12.82 9.34
CA THR A 152 -3.05 -11.37 9.42
C THR A 152 -2.95 -10.73 8.03
N ILE A 153 -1.98 -11.15 7.21
CA ILE A 153 -1.83 -10.64 5.84
C ILE A 153 -3.03 -11.02 4.97
N VAL A 154 -3.48 -12.28 5.01
CA VAL A 154 -4.66 -12.75 4.26
C VAL A 154 -5.90 -11.96 4.65
N MET A 155 -6.13 -11.71 5.93
CA MET A 155 -7.28 -10.93 6.39
C MET A 155 -7.21 -9.46 5.96
N SER A 156 -6.03 -8.85 5.96
CA SER A 156 -5.84 -7.49 5.45
C SER A 156 -6.06 -7.38 3.94
N LEU A 157 -5.61 -8.37 3.17
CA LEU A 157 -5.86 -8.46 1.72
C LEU A 157 -7.35 -8.64 1.43
N LYS A 158 -8.02 -9.55 2.15
CA LYS A 158 -9.48 -9.73 2.05
C LYS A 158 -10.23 -8.43 2.32
N ALA A 159 -9.87 -7.72 3.39
CA ALA A 159 -10.51 -6.44 3.74
C ALA A 159 -10.34 -5.38 2.65
N ALA A 160 -9.27 -5.47 1.85
CA ALA A 160 -9.05 -4.63 0.68
C ALA A 160 -9.69 -5.17 -0.62
N GLY A 161 -10.45 -6.27 -0.54
CA GLY A 161 -11.21 -6.87 -1.64
C GLY A 161 -10.43 -7.89 -2.48
N TYR A 162 -9.24 -8.31 -2.05
CA TYR A 162 -8.50 -9.37 -2.74
C TYR A 162 -9.16 -10.72 -2.47
N GLU A 163 -9.76 -11.29 -3.50
CA GLU A 163 -10.53 -12.53 -3.44
C GLU A 163 -9.67 -13.75 -3.71
N ARG A 164 -8.70 -13.64 -4.64
CA ARG A 164 -7.79 -14.73 -5.01
C ARG A 164 -6.39 -14.45 -4.47
N ILE A 165 -5.87 -15.37 -3.67
CA ILE A 165 -4.56 -15.25 -3.05
C ILE A 165 -3.72 -16.46 -3.43
N PHE A 166 -2.60 -16.22 -4.11
CA PHE A 166 -1.55 -17.21 -4.27
C PHE A 166 -0.61 -17.15 -3.08
N ILE A 167 -0.24 -18.30 -2.51
CA ILE A 167 0.78 -18.40 -1.48
C ILE A 167 1.95 -19.19 -2.06
N ASN A 168 3.08 -18.53 -2.26
CA ASN A 168 4.30 -19.19 -2.68
C ASN A 168 4.92 -19.90 -1.47
N VAL A 169 5.09 -21.22 -1.57
CA VAL A 169 5.53 -22.09 -0.48
C VAL A 169 6.69 -22.99 -0.91
N ARG A 170 7.56 -23.32 0.05
CA ARG A 170 8.67 -24.28 -0.14
C ARG A 170 9.01 -24.99 1.16
N TYR A 171 9.61 -24.25 2.08
CA TYR A 171 10.04 -24.79 3.37
C TYR A 171 8.82 -25.05 4.27
N LEU A 172 8.64 -26.31 4.70
CA LEU A 172 7.50 -26.75 5.51
C LEU A 172 6.15 -26.33 4.91
N ALA A 173 6.02 -26.42 3.57
CA ALA A 173 4.84 -26.00 2.81
C ALA A 173 3.55 -26.65 3.35
N GLU A 174 3.64 -27.92 3.75
CA GLU A 174 2.52 -28.72 4.26
C GLU A 174 1.89 -28.10 5.51
N VAL A 175 2.65 -27.39 6.34
CA VAL A 175 2.14 -26.69 7.52
C VAL A 175 1.22 -25.54 7.10
N ILE A 176 1.62 -24.80 6.07
CA ILE A 176 0.83 -23.70 5.51
C ILE A 176 -0.40 -24.25 4.80
N GLU A 177 -0.21 -25.24 3.91
CA GLU A 177 -1.30 -25.87 3.15
C GLU A 177 -2.36 -26.47 4.07
N SER A 178 -1.94 -27.20 5.11
CA SER A 178 -2.86 -27.79 6.10
C SER A 178 -3.57 -26.72 6.93
N HIS A 179 -2.87 -25.63 7.29
CA HIS A 179 -3.51 -24.55 8.04
C HIS A 179 -4.50 -23.79 7.18
N PHE A 180 -4.22 -23.45 5.93
CA PHE A 180 -5.07 -22.53 5.15
C PHE A 180 -6.09 -23.24 4.25
N GLY A 181 -5.83 -24.49 3.81
CA GLY A 181 -6.69 -25.22 2.89
C GLY A 181 -6.91 -24.43 1.59
N ASP A 182 -8.13 -24.44 1.08
CA ASP A 182 -8.54 -23.63 -0.09
C ASP A 182 -8.88 -22.17 0.25
N GLY A 183 -8.72 -21.75 1.51
CA GLY A 183 -9.08 -20.41 1.99
C GLY A 183 -10.56 -20.19 2.28
N GLY A 184 -11.44 -21.16 2.01
CA GLY A 184 -12.89 -21.01 2.15
C GLY A 184 -13.34 -20.56 3.54
N ARG A 185 -12.68 -21.06 4.61
CA ARG A 185 -12.98 -20.63 6.00
C ARG A 185 -12.67 -19.16 6.26
N LEU A 186 -11.74 -18.59 5.50
CA LEU A 186 -11.34 -17.19 5.60
C LEU A 186 -12.15 -16.32 4.64
N GLY A 187 -12.94 -16.91 3.73
CA GLY A 187 -13.73 -16.20 2.74
C GLY A 187 -12.88 -15.62 1.60
N VAL A 188 -11.85 -16.35 1.19
CA VAL A 188 -10.98 -16.08 0.02
C VAL A 188 -10.70 -17.40 -0.71
N GLU A 189 -10.24 -17.32 -1.96
CA GLU A 189 -9.74 -18.44 -2.76
C GLU A 189 -8.21 -18.49 -2.64
N ILE A 190 -7.66 -19.56 -2.04
CA ILE A 190 -6.21 -19.74 -1.87
C ILE A 190 -5.67 -20.80 -2.82
N HIS A 191 -4.61 -20.45 -3.55
CA HIS A 191 -3.83 -21.33 -4.41
C HIS A 191 -2.38 -21.38 -3.94
N TYR A 192 -1.70 -22.51 -4.11
CA TYR A 192 -0.31 -22.68 -3.67
C TYR A 192 0.65 -22.74 -4.85
N LEU A 193 1.66 -21.87 -4.83
CA LEU A 193 2.77 -21.88 -5.80
C LEU A 193 3.95 -22.61 -5.15
N ARG A 194 4.03 -23.92 -5.35
CA ARG A 194 5.05 -24.75 -4.69
C ARG A 194 6.37 -24.68 -5.43
N GLU A 195 7.38 -24.05 -4.83
CA GLU A 195 8.71 -23.96 -5.42
C GLU A 195 9.48 -25.30 -5.27
N PRO A 196 9.96 -25.91 -6.38
CA PRO A 196 10.76 -27.13 -6.31
C PRO A 196 12.18 -26.87 -5.79
N LYS A 197 12.66 -25.63 -5.95
CA LYS A 197 13.97 -25.11 -5.51
C LYS A 197 13.81 -23.62 -5.24
N PRO A 198 14.71 -22.96 -4.50
CA PRO A 198 14.63 -21.52 -4.31
C PRO A 198 14.66 -20.79 -5.67
N LEU A 199 13.56 -20.09 -6.01
CA LEU A 199 13.45 -19.31 -7.26
C LEU A 199 13.68 -17.81 -7.05
N GLY A 200 14.10 -17.39 -5.86
CA GLY A 200 14.34 -15.99 -5.54
C GLY A 200 13.05 -15.23 -5.18
N THR A 201 13.15 -13.91 -5.08
CA THR A 201 12.06 -13.06 -4.58
C THR A 201 10.98 -12.72 -5.60
N ALA A 202 11.19 -13.07 -6.87
CA ALA A 202 10.23 -12.87 -7.95
C ALA A 202 10.01 -14.15 -8.79
N GLY A 203 10.96 -15.10 -8.81
CA GLY A 203 10.87 -16.27 -9.69
C GLY A 203 9.64 -17.15 -9.46
N GLY A 204 9.16 -17.29 -8.22
CA GLY A 204 7.94 -18.04 -7.95
C GLY A 204 6.65 -17.44 -8.55
N LEU A 205 6.67 -16.17 -9.00
CA LEU A 205 5.55 -15.58 -9.76
C LEU A 205 5.38 -16.25 -11.13
N SER A 206 6.44 -16.82 -11.71
CA SER A 206 6.39 -17.57 -12.97
C SER A 206 5.60 -18.89 -12.86
N LEU A 207 5.28 -19.33 -11.64
CA LEU A 207 4.51 -20.54 -11.36
C LEU A 207 2.99 -20.32 -11.40
N ILE A 208 2.52 -19.07 -11.54
CA ILE A 208 1.09 -18.77 -11.62
C ILE A 208 0.51 -19.46 -12.87
N PRO A 209 -0.53 -20.30 -12.72
CA PRO A 209 -1.14 -20.98 -13.86
C PRO A 209 -1.76 -19.97 -14.82
N THR A 210 -1.57 -20.17 -16.12
CA THR A 210 -2.14 -19.30 -17.17
C THR A 210 -3.66 -19.19 -17.07
N SER A 211 -4.37 -20.24 -16.64
CA SER A 211 -5.83 -20.23 -16.44
C SER A 211 -6.30 -19.35 -15.27
N LEU A 212 -5.39 -18.97 -14.37
CA LEU A 212 -5.66 -18.13 -13.20
C LEU A 212 -4.84 -16.83 -13.22
N TRP A 213 -4.27 -16.50 -14.38
CA TRP A 213 -3.41 -15.34 -14.54
C TRP A 213 -4.18 -14.05 -14.23
N PRO A 214 -3.59 -13.07 -13.53
CA PRO A 214 -4.26 -11.82 -13.23
C PRO A 214 -4.57 -11.02 -14.50
N GLU A 215 -5.81 -10.56 -14.64
CA GLU A 215 -6.24 -9.69 -15.75
C GLU A 215 -6.02 -8.19 -15.48
N SER A 216 -5.62 -7.85 -14.25
CA SER A 216 -5.37 -6.48 -13.80
C SER A 216 -4.19 -6.45 -12.83
N PRO A 217 -3.67 -5.25 -12.49
CA PRO A 217 -2.54 -5.15 -11.58
C PRO A 217 -2.81 -5.82 -10.24
N PHE A 218 -1.82 -6.58 -9.78
CA PHE A 218 -1.93 -7.46 -8.62
C PHE A 218 -0.82 -7.18 -7.61
N LEU A 219 -1.07 -7.56 -6.35
CA LEU A 219 -0.09 -7.32 -5.29
C LEU A 219 0.86 -8.50 -5.11
N VAL A 220 2.10 -8.19 -4.74
CA VAL A 220 3.06 -9.15 -4.20
C VAL A 220 3.50 -8.67 -2.83
N VAL A 221 3.36 -9.53 -1.82
CA VAL A 221 3.58 -9.19 -0.40
C VAL A 221 4.48 -10.25 0.24
N ASN A 222 5.52 -9.86 0.96
CA ASN A 222 6.29 -10.82 1.75
C ASN A 222 5.47 -11.35 2.93
N GLY A 223 5.56 -12.65 3.21
CA GLY A 223 4.80 -13.35 4.26
C GLY A 223 5.24 -13.09 5.70
N ASP A 224 6.17 -12.16 5.94
CA ASP A 224 6.81 -11.88 7.23
C ASP A 224 6.57 -10.46 7.75
N LEU A 225 5.51 -9.82 7.27
CA LEU A 225 5.21 -8.42 7.52
C LEU A 225 3.96 -8.26 8.40
N LEU A 226 4.01 -7.30 9.33
CA LEU A 226 2.82 -6.72 9.96
C LEU A 226 2.71 -5.28 9.47
N THR A 227 1.64 -4.95 8.74
CA THR A 227 1.44 -3.62 8.18
C THR A 227 -0.02 -3.19 8.24
N LYS A 228 -0.24 -1.89 8.43
CA LYS A 228 -1.56 -1.23 8.27
C LYS A 228 -1.67 -0.49 6.93
N LEU A 229 -0.78 -0.77 5.98
CA LEU A 229 -0.88 -0.26 4.61
C LEU A 229 -2.29 -0.52 4.06
N ASN A 230 -2.93 0.53 3.53
CA ASN A 230 -4.14 0.38 2.77
C ASN A 230 -3.80 -0.14 1.36
N PHE A 231 -3.99 -1.44 1.16
CA PHE A 231 -3.70 -2.11 -0.11
C PHE A 231 -4.51 -1.57 -1.30
N GLY A 232 -5.74 -1.10 -1.05
CA GLY A 232 -6.57 -0.45 -2.08
C GLY A 232 -5.95 0.87 -2.55
N VAL A 233 -5.57 1.75 -1.61
CA VAL A 233 -4.89 3.01 -1.93
C VAL A 233 -3.56 2.77 -2.65
N PHE A 234 -2.82 1.75 -2.24
CA PHE A 234 -1.56 1.39 -2.88
C PHE A 234 -1.75 0.96 -4.36
N ARG A 235 -2.76 0.11 -4.63
CA ARG A 235 -3.13 -0.28 -6.00
C ARG A 235 -3.67 0.89 -6.81
N ASP A 236 -4.54 1.71 -6.23
CA ASP A 236 -5.10 2.88 -6.91
C ASP A 236 -4.01 3.88 -7.31
N PHE A 237 -3.00 4.07 -6.46
CA PHE A 237 -1.82 4.87 -6.80
C PHE A 237 -1.04 4.27 -7.98
N HIS A 238 -0.80 2.96 -7.97
CA HIS A 238 -0.12 2.28 -9.08
C HIS A 238 -0.85 2.48 -10.42
N ILE A 239 -2.17 2.26 -10.44
CA ILE A 239 -3.01 2.42 -11.64
C ILE A 239 -3.04 3.88 -12.10
N ALA A 240 -3.31 4.81 -11.19
CA ALA A 240 -3.45 6.23 -11.53
C ALA A 240 -2.15 6.83 -12.10
N GLU A 241 -1.00 6.34 -11.66
CA GLU A 241 0.29 6.81 -12.11
C GLU A 241 0.81 6.07 -13.35
N GLY A 242 0.15 4.98 -13.78
CA GLY A 242 0.54 4.21 -14.96
C GLY A 242 1.94 3.61 -14.86
N TYR A 243 2.24 2.99 -13.73
CA TYR A 243 3.50 2.27 -13.49
C TYR A 243 3.36 0.80 -13.87
N ALA A 244 4.38 0.21 -14.49
CA ALA A 244 4.46 -1.24 -14.67
C ALA A 244 4.76 -1.98 -13.36
N MET A 245 5.41 -1.29 -12.43
CA MET A 245 5.72 -1.78 -11.09
C MET A 245 5.71 -0.61 -10.13
N THR A 246 5.09 -0.78 -8.97
CA THR A 246 5.22 0.14 -7.85
C THR A 246 5.80 -0.59 -6.65
N ILE A 247 6.90 -0.06 -6.12
CA ILE A 247 7.57 -0.56 -4.92
C ILE A 247 7.05 0.23 -3.72
N CYS A 248 6.57 -0.44 -2.69
CA CYS A 248 6.27 0.23 -1.44
C CYS A 248 7.59 0.51 -0.69
N GLY A 249 7.95 1.78 -0.56
CA GLY A 249 9.21 2.24 0.03
C GLY A 249 9.00 2.79 1.43
N ARG A 250 9.70 2.23 2.42
CA ARG A 250 9.68 2.71 3.80
C ARG A 250 10.76 3.76 4.05
N PRO A 251 10.45 4.90 4.70
CA PRO A 251 11.47 5.82 5.16
C PRO A 251 12.45 5.16 6.13
N TYR A 252 13.73 5.31 5.86
CA TYR A 252 14.83 4.85 6.70
C TYR A 252 15.79 6.02 6.93
N GLU A 253 15.88 6.44 8.19
CA GLU A 253 16.71 7.56 8.60
C GLU A 253 18.11 7.06 9.02
N VAL A 254 19.13 7.51 8.31
CA VAL A 254 20.54 7.32 8.68
C VAL A 254 21.01 8.57 9.40
N LYS A 255 21.25 8.46 10.71
CA LYS A 255 21.83 9.54 11.51
C LYS A 255 23.33 9.38 11.56
N VAL A 256 24.06 10.39 11.09
CA VAL A 256 25.50 10.47 11.28
C VAL A 256 25.73 11.09 12.66
N PRO A 257 26.37 10.41 13.62
CA PRO A 257 26.51 10.94 14.98
C PRO A 257 27.62 11.99 15.13
N PHE A 258 28.27 12.37 14.02
CA PHE A 258 29.40 13.27 13.96
C PHE A 258 29.12 14.47 13.07
N GLY A 259 29.80 15.59 13.34
CA GLY A 259 29.94 16.66 12.38
C GLY A 259 30.97 16.30 11.30
N TYR A 260 30.72 16.69 10.05
CA TYR A 260 31.69 16.54 8.97
C TYR A 260 31.73 17.78 8.06
N PRO A 261 32.91 18.14 7.54
CA PRO A 261 33.05 19.19 6.54
C PRO A 261 32.60 18.68 5.16
N VAL A 262 31.76 19.43 4.47
CA VAL A 262 31.58 19.29 3.01
C VAL A 262 32.76 20.01 2.36
N VAL A 263 33.44 19.32 1.45
CA VAL A 263 34.66 19.83 0.82
C VAL A 263 34.49 19.94 -0.70
N ASN A 264 35.07 20.98 -1.28
CA ASN A 264 35.32 21.07 -2.72
C ASN A 264 36.84 21.10 -2.95
N GLY A 265 37.41 19.95 -3.34
CA GLY A 265 38.85 19.75 -3.29
C GLY A 265 39.34 19.71 -1.83
N ASP A 266 40.19 20.67 -1.47
CA ASP A 266 40.78 20.85 -0.14
C ASP A 266 40.12 21.97 0.69
N ILE A 267 39.15 22.69 0.10
CA ILE A 267 38.45 23.80 0.77
C ILE A 267 37.15 23.29 1.41
N VAL A 268 36.99 23.56 2.71
CA VAL A 268 35.70 23.34 3.41
C VAL A 268 34.69 24.38 2.95
N THR A 269 33.56 23.93 2.41
CA THR A 269 32.48 24.80 1.92
C THR A 269 31.28 24.88 2.86
N GLU A 270 31.03 23.83 3.63
CA GLU A 270 29.91 23.73 4.57
C GLU A 270 30.33 22.85 5.76
N TRP A 271 29.79 23.11 6.95
CA TRP A 271 29.90 22.22 8.10
C TRP A 271 28.54 21.59 8.39
N ARG A 272 28.44 20.26 8.36
CA ARG A 272 27.22 19.54 8.69
C ARG A 272 27.36 18.85 10.02
N GLU A 273 26.63 19.34 11.02
CA GLU A 273 26.61 18.76 12.35
C GLU A 273 25.49 17.72 12.49
N LYS A 274 25.87 16.49 12.85
CA LYS A 274 24.95 15.36 13.12
C LYS A 274 23.79 15.22 12.11
N PRO A 275 24.06 15.25 10.79
CA PRO A 275 22.99 15.25 9.82
C PRO A 275 22.24 13.92 9.83
N SER A 276 20.97 13.97 9.43
CA SER A 276 20.19 12.79 9.09
C SER A 276 19.86 12.75 7.60
N PHE A 277 19.91 11.56 7.03
CA PHE A 277 19.56 11.28 5.64
C PHE A 277 18.40 10.32 5.62
N THR A 278 17.34 10.65 4.88
CA THR A 278 16.19 9.76 4.71
C THR A 278 16.27 9.08 3.35
N TYR A 279 16.26 7.75 3.36
CA TYR A 279 16.17 6.93 2.16
C TYR A 279 14.84 6.16 2.15
N LEU A 280 14.29 5.88 0.99
CA LEU A 280 13.19 4.94 0.85
C LEU A 280 13.76 3.55 0.60
N VAL A 281 13.62 2.67 1.58
CA VAL A 281 14.07 1.27 1.49
C VAL A 281 12.90 0.37 1.12
N ASN A 282 13.19 -0.70 0.39
CA ASN A 282 12.18 -1.67 -0.02
C ASN A 282 11.50 -2.32 1.21
N SER A 283 10.16 -2.33 1.23
CA SER A 283 9.37 -2.94 2.30
C SER A 283 8.92 -4.38 2.02
N GLY A 284 9.22 -4.93 0.84
CA GLY A 284 8.75 -6.26 0.45
C GLY A 284 7.28 -6.30 0.02
N ILE A 285 6.73 -5.14 -0.39
CA ILE A 285 5.36 -5.00 -0.90
C ILE A 285 5.42 -4.30 -2.27
N TYR A 286 4.75 -4.88 -3.25
CA TYR A 286 4.77 -4.45 -4.64
C TYR A 286 3.38 -4.51 -5.25
N CYS A 287 3.12 -3.65 -6.24
CA CYS A 287 2.01 -3.77 -7.17
C CYS A 287 2.61 -3.92 -8.57
N LEU A 288 2.20 -4.94 -9.32
CA LEU A 288 2.79 -5.31 -10.60
C LEU A 288 1.71 -5.38 -11.68
N ASP A 289 2.05 -4.87 -12.87
CA ASP A 289 1.32 -5.19 -14.08
C ASP A 289 1.60 -6.65 -14.50
N PRO A 290 0.58 -7.42 -14.92
CA PRO A 290 0.77 -8.83 -15.31
C PRO A 290 1.82 -9.00 -16.41
N GLU A 291 1.84 -8.10 -17.38
CA GLU A 291 2.75 -8.11 -18.54
C GLU A 291 4.24 -8.05 -18.16
N LEU A 292 4.57 -7.41 -17.03
CA LEU A 292 5.94 -7.37 -16.54
C LEU A 292 6.40 -8.74 -16.01
N VAL A 293 5.49 -9.51 -15.45
CA VAL A 293 5.76 -10.81 -14.81
C VAL A 293 5.93 -11.93 -15.85
N GLU A 294 5.32 -11.80 -17.02
CA GLU A 294 5.53 -12.73 -18.14
C GLU A 294 7.00 -12.80 -18.60
N LYS A 295 7.80 -11.79 -18.26
CA LYS A 295 9.23 -11.72 -18.58
C LYS A 295 10.13 -12.46 -17.60
N ILE A 296 9.58 -12.96 -16.50
CA ILE A 296 10.35 -13.71 -15.50
C ILE A 296 10.74 -15.07 -16.10
N PRO A 297 12.04 -15.42 -16.17
CA PRO A 297 12.48 -16.71 -16.65
C PRO A 297 11.90 -17.85 -15.80
N LYS A 298 11.41 -18.90 -16.46
CA LYS A 298 10.91 -20.09 -15.79
C LYS A 298 12.07 -20.91 -15.23
N ASP A 299 11.85 -21.53 -14.07
CA ASP A 299 12.81 -22.44 -13.43
C ASP A 299 14.18 -21.83 -13.08
N GLU A 300 14.29 -20.50 -13.00
CA GLU A 300 15.52 -19.80 -12.62
C GLU A 300 15.33 -18.95 -11.36
N SER A 301 16.44 -18.71 -10.65
CA SER A 301 16.44 -17.76 -9.54
C SER A 301 16.32 -16.34 -10.11
N TYR A 302 15.24 -15.65 -9.77
CA TYR A 302 14.96 -14.30 -10.25
C TYR A 302 14.43 -13.44 -9.10
N ASN A 303 14.99 -12.25 -8.92
CA ASN A 303 14.68 -11.38 -7.79
C ASN A 303 13.97 -10.10 -8.22
N MET A 304 13.31 -9.45 -7.26
CA MET A 304 12.64 -8.16 -7.49
C MET A 304 13.58 -7.08 -8.07
N PRO A 305 14.86 -6.94 -7.66
CA PRO A 305 15.79 -6.03 -8.32
C PRO A 305 16.06 -6.37 -9.79
N ASP A 306 16.08 -7.65 -10.15
CA ASP A 306 16.24 -8.09 -11.54
C ASP A 306 15.04 -7.66 -12.37
N LEU A 307 13.83 -7.79 -11.81
CA LEU A 307 12.58 -7.34 -12.45
C LEU A 307 12.54 -5.83 -12.64
N VAL A 308 13.01 -5.05 -11.64
CA VAL A 308 13.16 -3.58 -11.76
C VAL A 308 14.14 -3.22 -12.87
N ALA A 309 15.29 -3.90 -12.93
CA ALA A 309 16.28 -3.67 -13.98
C ALA A 309 15.72 -4.02 -15.37
N GLN A 310 14.92 -5.09 -15.47
CA GLN A 310 14.25 -5.49 -16.71
C GLN A 310 13.21 -4.46 -17.15
N ALA A 311 12.35 -3.98 -16.25
CA ALA A 311 11.41 -2.89 -16.54
C ALA A 311 12.12 -1.65 -17.08
N GLY A 312 13.27 -1.30 -16.50
CA GLY A 312 14.10 -0.18 -16.96
C GLY A 312 14.65 -0.39 -18.39
N LYS A 313 15.11 -1.60 -18.73
CA LYS A 313 15.56 -1.93 -20.10
C LYS A 313 14.42 -1.81 -21.13
N ASP A 314 13.20 -2.10 -20.71
CA ASP A 314 12.02 -2.07 -21.56
C ASP A 314 11.39 -0.66 -21.66
N GLY A 315 11.98 0.34 -21.03
CA GLY A 315 11.44 1.70 -20.98
C GLY A 315 10.16 1.82 -20.15
N LEU A 316 9.85 0.82 -19.32
CA LEU A 316 8.69 0.80 -18.45
C LEU A 316 8.94 1.64 -17.20
N ARG A 317 7.87 2.25 -16.69
CA ARG A 317 7.95 3.13 -15.52
C ARG A 317 7.84 2.30 -14.24
N VAL A 318 8.86 2.40 -13.39
CA VAL A 318 8.84 1.84 -12.03
C VAL A 318 8.68 2.98 -11.02
N GLY A 319 7.62 2.91 -10.22
CA GLY A 319 7.28 3.91 -9.20
C GLY A 319 7.62 3.46 -7.79
N VAL A 320 7.63 4.42 -6.86
CA VAL A 320 7.73 4.17 -5.42
C VAL A 320 6.53 4.77 -4.71
N PHE A 321 5.87 3.98 -3.86
CA PHE A 321 4.85 4.45 -2.92
C PHE A 321 5.49 4.65 -1.54
N PRO A 322 5.62 5.88 -1.03
CA PRO A 322 6.24 6.11 0.27
C PRO A 322 5.30 5.70 1.42
N LEU A 323 5.61 4.58 2.07
CA LEU A 323 4.89 4.01 3.21
C LEU A 323 4.96 4.95 4.42
N ARG A 324 3.82 5.21 5.05
CA ARG A 324 3.74 5.99 6.30
C ARG A 324 2.94 5.29 7.39
N GLU A 325 2.12 4.33 6.97
CA GLU A 325 1.34 3.48 7.82
C GLU A 325 2.25 2.59 8.67
N PRO A 326 1.80 2.19 9.88
CA PRO A 326 2.54 1.26 10.73
C PRO A 326 3.04 0.05 9.96
N PHE A 327 4.33 -0.26 10.11
CA PHE A 327 5.01 -1.37 9.46
C PHE A 327 6.04 -2.00 10.38
N HIS A 328 6.06 -3.32 10.42
CA HIS A 328 7.03 -4.11 11.18
C HIS A 328 7.40 -5.39 10.43
N GLU A 329 8.67 -5.51 10.05
CA GLU A 329 9.22 -6.72 9.42
C GLU A 329 9.78 -7.64 10.51
N ILE A 330 9.38 -8.91 10.48
CA ILE A 330 9.86 -9.89 11.45
C ILE A 330 11.03 -10.62 10.82
N GLY A 331 12.25 -10.10 10.89
CA GLY A 331 13.43 -10.71 10.24
C GLY A 331 14.34 -11.53 11.17
N ARG A 332 14.30 -11.23 12.48
CA ARG A 332 15.19 -11.72 13.54
C ARG A 332 14.43 -11.88 14.86
N ILE A 333 15.04 -12.57 15.83
CA ILE A 333 14.44 -12.81 17.15
C ILE A 333 13.99 -11.50 17.83
N ASP A 334 14.82 -10.45 17.81
CA ASP A 334 14.45 -9.16 18.44
C ASP A 334 13.21 -8.53 17.79
N SER A 335 13.13 -8.56 16.45
CA SER A 335 11.93 -8.08 15.75
C SER A 335 10.71 -8.95 16.04
N TYR A 336 10.86 -10.27 16.20
CA TYR A 336 9.74 -11.13 16.58
C TYR A 336 9.25 -10.82 18.00
N ASN A 337 10.16 -10.65 18.96
CA ASN A 337 9.83 -10.30 20.34
C ASN A 337 9.11 -8.94 20.44
N ALA A 338 9.50 -7.98 19.59
CA ALA A 338 8.83 -6.69 19.51
C ALA A 338 7.45 -6.73 18.81
N ALA A 339 7.16 -7.80 18.05
CA ALA A 339 5.96 -7.87 17.21
C ALA A 339 4.66 -7.90 18.01
N GLU A 340 4.64 -8.53 19.19
CA GLU A 340 3.45 -8.53 20.08
C GLU A 340 3.09 -7.13 20.57
N LYS A 341 4.09 -6.32 20.90
CA LYS A 341 3.88 -4.93 21.30
C LYS A 341 3.32 -4.13 20.12
N PHE A 342 3.96 -4.23 18.97
CA PHE A 342 3.52 -3.58 17.74
C PHE A 342 2.08 -3.97 17.36
N TYR A 343 1.74 -5.26 17.47
CA TYR A 343 0.40 -5.76 17.19
C TYR A 343 -0.65 -5.15 18.13
N LYS A 344 -0.37 -5.11 19.43
CA LYS A 344 -1.27 -4.50 20.41
C LYS A 344 -1.49 -3.01 20.15
N GLU A 345 -0.44 -2.30 19.77
CA GLU A 345 -0.50 -0.85 19.50
C GLU A 345 -1.30 -0.52 18.22
N HIS A 346 -1.28 -1.38 17.20
CA HIS A 346 -1.81 -1.03 15.87
C HIS A 346 -2.94 -1.92 15.34
N PHE A 347 -3.21 -3.08 15.94
CA PHE A 347 -4.20 -4.06 15.47
C PHE A 347 -5.29 -4.38 16.50
N ALA A 348 -5.05 -4.18 17.81
CA ALA A 348 -6.00 -4.57 18.85
C ALA A 348 -7.29 -3.74 18.89
N VAL A 349 -7.31 -2.54 18.30
CA VAL A 349 -8.49 -1.64 18.31
C VAL A 349 -9.59 -2.11 17.35
N ASP A 350 -9.28 -2.93 16.33
CA ASP A 350 -10.24 -3.32 15.29
C ASP A 350 -11.14 -4.52 15.65
N LEU A 351 -10.96 -5.12 16.83
CA LEU A 351 -11.73 -6.30 17.25
C LEU A 351 -13.02 -5.97 18.04
N GLY A 352 -13.33 -4.69 18.25
CA GLY A 352 -14.45 -4.25 19.09
C GLY A 352 -15.80 -4.01 18.40
N SER A 353 -15.89 -4.03 17.07
CA SER A 353 -17.11 -3.62 16.34
C SER A 353 -17.87 -4.74 15.61
N ALA A 354 -17.39 -5.99 15.68
CA ALA A 354 -18.03 -7.13 14.99
C ALA A 354 -18.93 -8.00 15.88
N GLY A 355 -19.32 -7.52 17.08
CA GLY A 355 -20.03 -8.32 18.07
C GLY A 355 -21.06 -7.55 18.89
N ALA A 356 -21.96 -6.82 18.25
CA ALA A 356 -23.17 -6.30 18.89
C ALA A 356 -24.28 -6.05 17.87
N SER A 357 -24.86 -7.14 17.35
CA SER A 357 -26.24 -7.14 16.85
C SER A 357 -26.74 -8.58 16.93
N SER A 358 -27.16 -8.95 18.15
CA SER A 358 -28.14 -10.01 18.38
C SER A 358 -29.54 -9.43 18.31
#